data_AF-A0A939XYD1-F1
#
_entry.id   AF-A0A939XYD1-F1
#
_cell.length_a   1.000
_cell.length_b   1.000
_cell.length_c   1.000
_cell.angle_alpha   90.00
_cell.angle_beta   90.00
_cell.angle_gamma   90.00
#
_symmetry.space_group_name_H-M   'P 1'
#
loop_
_entity.id
_entity.type
_entity.pdbx_description
1 polymer ?
#
loop_
_entity_poly.entity_id
_entity_poly.type
_entity_poly.pdbx_seq_one_letter_code
_entity_poly.pdbx_strand_id
1 'polypeptide(L)'
;MKITAWSLSLLLAGSFVSCSNVSNNAGDTPTNDSASEIAQNIEETAAPENTAPAQITVEWTEKMNNDAMHNHDVILSENESAKFSLKTDKTVTDFKVLALQFVEADENGKVKFNQEERFKLESLSKEDIVNVRGEMFGTIPNIGISYKDGNELKTFAITESGKDGSLELMEIDQ
;
A
#
# COMPACT_ATOMS: atom_id res chain seq x y z
N MET A 1 -22.44 -38.30 -15.02
CA MET A 1 -21.45 -39.37 -15.24
C MET A 1 -20.08 -38.76 -14.99
N LYS A 2 -19.41 -39.16 -13.90
CA LYS A 2 -18.14 -38.62 -13.42
C LYS A 2 -16.98 -39.25 -14.20
N ILE A 3 -15.95 -38.48 -14.52
CA ILE A 3 -14.64 -39.03 -14.92
C ILE A 3 -13.57 -38.28 -14.13
N THR A 4 -12.61 -39.06 -13.65
CA THR A 4 -11.79 -38.90 -12.46
C THR A 4 -10.47 -38.17 -12.70
N ALA A 5 -10.06 -37.43 -11.67
CA ALA A 5 -8.73 -36.84 -11.51
C ALA A 5 -7.63 -37.91 -11.42
N TRP A 6 -6.45 -37.63 -11.96
CA TRP A 6 -5.20 -38.31 -11.60
C TRP A 6 -4.22 -37.32 -10.98
N SER A 7 -3.83 -37.65 -9.75
CA SER A 7 -2.75 -37.06 -8.96
C SER A 7 -1.41 -37.66 -9.41
N LEU A 8 -0.36 -36.84 -9.47
CA LEU A 8 1.02 -37.32 -9.58
C LEU A 8 1.81 -36.81 -8.37
N SER A 9 2.00 -37.69 -7.39
CA SER A 9 2.96 -37.50 -6.31
C SER A 9 4.37 -37.74 -6.85
N LEU A 10 5.32 -36.84 -6.53
CA LEU A 10 6.74 -37.12 -6.66
C LEU A 10 7.38 -37.03 -5.28
N LEU A 11 7.85 -38.17 -4.79
CA LEU A 11 8.61 -38.37 -3.57
C LEU A 11 9.95 -39.00 -4.00
N LEU A 12 11.07 -38.38 -3.66
CA LEU A 12 12.39 -39.02 -3.61
C LEU A 12 13.19 -38.24 -2.54
N ALA A 13 13.19 -38.71 -1.29
CA ALA A 13 14.12 -39.67 -0.70
C ALA A 13 15.56 -39.11 -0.60
N GLY A 14 15.92 -38.69 0.62
CA GLY A 14 17.31 -38.41 1.00
C GLY A 14 18.05 -39.66 1.48
N SER A 15 19.36 -39.51 1.70
CA SER A 15 20.33 -40.31 2.50
C SER A 15 21.69 -40.33 1.78
N PHE A 16 22.89 -40.39 2.36
CA PHE A 16 23.51 -40.13 3.68
C PHE A 16 25.03 -40.40 3.49
N VAL A 17 25.89 -39.78 4.30
CA VAL A 17 27.19 -40.29 4.84
C VAL A 17 28.38 -40.36 3.82
N SER A 18 29.64 -40.02 4.09
CA SER A 18 30.51 -40.27 5.26
C SER A 18 31.75 -39.35 5.30
N CYS A 19 32.32 -39.17 6.49
CA CYS A 19 33.62 -38.51 6.77
C CYS A 19 34.85 -39.43 6.59
N SER A 20 36.04 -38.77 6.65
CA SER A 20 37.46 -39.23 6.90
C SER A 20 38.40 -39.14 5.68
N ASN A 21 39.67 -38.67 5.74
CA ASN A 21 40.60 -38.33 6.84
C ASN A 21 41.78 -37.43 6.38
N VAL A 22 42.25 -36.57 7.31
CA VAL A 22 43.63 -36.10 7.66
C VAL A 22 44.73 -35.92 6.57
N SER A 23 45.32 -34.71 6.56
CA SER A 23 46.78 -34.51 6.57
C SER A 23 47.14 -33.12 7.14
N ASN A 24 48.04 -33.10 8.14
CA ASN A 24 48.60 -31.89 8.74
C ASN A 24 49.70 -31.30 7.83
N ASN A 25 49.78 -29.97 7.75
CA ASN A 25 51.08 -29.29 7.80
C ASN A 25 50.91 -27.81 8.20
N ALA A 26 51.72 -27.39 9.16
CA ALA A 26 51.87 -26.01 9.61
C ALA A 26 52.85 -25.26 8.69
N GLY A 27 52.61 -23.97 8.46
CA GLY A 27 53.54 -23.08 7.74
C GLY A 27 52.92 -21.78 7.27
N ASP A 28 52.97 -20.76 8.14
CA ASP A 28 53.13 -19.31 7.94
C ASP A 28 52.40 -18.48 6.85
N THR A 29 52.07 -17.27 7.33
CA THR A 29 51.77 -15.96 6.68
C THR A 29 50.35 -15.63 6.20
N PRO A 30 49.80 -14.45 6.61
CA PRO A 30 48.51 -13.97 6.14
C PRO A 30 48.69 -13.03 4.93
N THR A 31 48.00 -13.33 3.83
CA THR A 31 47.76 -12.35 2.77
C THR A 31 46.30 -12.36 2.38
N ASN A 32 45.70 -11.20 2.57
CA ASN A 32 44.40 -10.75 2.11
C ASN A 32 44.26 -10.91 0.58
N ASP A 33 43.21 -11.58 0.10
CA ASP A 33 42.22 -10.99 -0.82
C ASP A 33 41.20 -12.03 -1.33
N SER A 34 39.94 -11.59 -1.27
CA SER A 34 38.80 -11.94 -2.13
C SER A 34 37.91 -13.16 -1.84
N ALA A 35 36.64 -12.78 -1.61
CA ALA A 35 35.38 -13.41 -1.99
C ALA A 35 34.77 -14.48 -1.06
N SER A 36 33.69 -14.10 -0.35
CA SER A 36 32.41 -14.82 -0.41
C SER A 36 31.30 -14.01 0.28
N GLU A 37 30.31 -13.63 -0.55
CA GLU A 37 28.86 -13.59 -0.31
C GLU A 37 28.35 -13.22 1.10
N ILE A 38 27.97 -11.95 1.26
CA ILE A 38 26.86 -11.58 2.15
C ILE A 38 25.58 -11.54 1.32
N ALA A 39 24.91 -12.69 1.22
CA ALA A 39 23.49 -12.73 0.90
C ALA A 39 22.74 -12.10 2.08
N GLN A 40 22.42 -10.82 1.95
CA GLN A 40 21.57 -10.14 2.92
C GLN A 40 20.15 -10.64 2.71
N ASN A 41 19.72 -11.51 3.63
CA ASN A 41 18.30 -11.77 3.88
C ASN A 41 17.62 -10.43 4.14
N ILE A 42 16.94 -9.91 3.12
CA ILE A 42 15.88 -8.92 3.33
C ILE A 42 14.68 -9.74 3.79
N GLU A 43 14.49 -9.78 5.10
CA GLU A 43 13.21 -10.15 5.67
C GLU A 43 12.22 -9.09 5.18
N GLU A 44 11.39 -9.49 4.22
CA GLU A 44 10.23 -8.73 3.75
C GLU A 44 9.27 -8.63 4.94
N THR A 45 9.53 -7.62 5.78
CA THR A 45 8.64 -7.22 6.86
C THR A 45 7.32 -6.85 6.22
N ALA A 46 6.35 -7.76 6.35
CA ALA A 46 4.98 -7.54 5.93
C ALA A 46 4.47 -6.21 6.53
N ALA A 47 3.96 -5.35 5.66
CA ALA A 47 3.27 -4.13 6.05
C ALA A 47 2.14 -4.47 7.04
N PRO A 48 1.88 -3.63 8.06
CA PRO A 48 0.78 -3.89 8.98
C PRO A 48 -0.54 -3.84 8.22
N GLU A 49 -1.21 -4.99 8.11
CA GLU A 49 -2.64 -5.08 7.73
C GLU A 49 -3.48 -4.47 8.86
N ASN A 50 -3.52 -3.13 8.95
CA ASN A 50 -4.49 -2.42 9.77
C ASN A 50 -5.55 -1.78 8.87
N THR A 51 -6.33 -2.62 8.19
CA THR A 51 -7.45 -2.18 7.37
C THR A 51 -8.74 -2.43 8.14
N ALA A 52 -9.10 -1.51 9.03
CA ALA A 52 -10.51 -1.36 9.39
C ALA A 52 -11.32 -1.16 8.08
N PRO A 53 -12.53 -1.72 7.93
CA PRO A 53 -13.28 -1.55 6.69
C PRO A 53 -13.65 -0.06 6.54
N ALA A 54 -12.89 0.63 5.70
CA ALA A 54 -13.19 2.00 5.34
C ALA A 54 -14.51 2.03 4.58
N GLN A 55 -15.39 2.95 4.95
CA GLN A 55 -16.69 3.13 4.28
C GLN A 55 -16.55 3.79 2.92
N ILE A 56 -15.40 4.41 2.70
CA ILE A 56 -14.98 4.97 1.44
C ILE A 56 -14.18 3.90 0.70
N THR A 57 -14.55 3.66 -0.55
CA THR A 57 -13.76 2.86 -1.48
C THR A 57 -13.02 3.80 -2.42
N VAL A 58 -11.76 3.50 -2.70
CA VAL A 58 -10.91 4.20 -3.65
C VAL A 58 -10.52 3.24 -4.77
N GLU A 59 -10.72 3.63 -6.03
CA GLU A 59 -10.46 2.77 -7.18
C GLU A 59 -9.77 3.57 -8.28
N TRP A 60 -8.68 3.02 -8.84
CA TRP A 60 -8.09 3.54 -10.07
C TRP A 60 -9.14 3.66 -11.17
N THR A 61 -9.01 4.68 -12.00
CA THR A 61 -9.88 4.84 -13.17
C THR A 61 -9.14 5.40 -14.37
N GLU A 62 -9.23 4.70 -15.50
CA GLU A 62 -8.72 5.20 -16.78
C GLU A 62 -9.61 6.30 -17.34
N LYS A 63 -10.91 6.21 -17.06
CA LYS A 63 -11.94 7.15 -17.51
C LYS A 63 -12.83 7.50 -16.34
N MET A 64 -12.87 8.79 -15.99
CA MET A 64 -13.66 9.26 -14.87
C MET A 64 -15.09 8.75 -14.93
N ASN A 65 -15.51 8.18 -13.80
CA ASN A 65 -16.85 7.66 -13.66
C ASN A 65 -17.80 8.85 -13.59
N ASN A 66 -18.65 8.97 -14.59
CA ASN A 66 -19.65 10.02 -14.71
C ASN A 66 -21.08 9.47 -14.66
N ASP A 67 -21.23 8.19 -14.32
CA ASP A 67 -22.52 7.49 -14.31
C ASP A 67 -23.28 7.72 -13.00
N ALA A 68 -22.65 8.34 -12.01
CA ALA A 68 -23.32 8.76 -10.78
C ALA A 68 -24.25 9.96 -10.99
N MET A 69 -25.23 10.07 -10.10
CA MET A 69 -26.22 11.15 -10.15
C MET A 69 -25.56 12.50 -9.88
N HIS A 70 -24.57 12.53 -8.97
CA HIS A 70 -23.73 13.70 -8.75
C HIS A 70 -22.25 13.33 -8.87
N ASN A 71 -21.54 14.07 -9.71
CA ASN A 71 -20.10 13.89 -9.92
C ASN A 71 -19.37 15.15 -9.48
N HIS A 72 -18.29 14.97 -8.74
CA HIS A 72 -17.44 16.03 -8.24
C HIS A 72 -16.02 15.81 -8.77
N ASP A 73 -15.54 16.74 -9.59
CA ASP A 73 -14.19 16.69 -10.12
C ASP A 73 -13.23 17.51 -9.24
N VAL A 74 -12.12 16.88 -8.84
CA VAL A 74 -11.07 17.49 -8.03
C VAL A 74 -9.73 17.37 -8.77
N ILE A 75 -9.10 18.50 -9.07
CA ILE A 75 -7.79 18.55 -9.70
C ILE A 75 -6.77 19.04 -8.66
N LEU A 76 -5.83 18.17 -8.31
CA LEU A 76 -4.81 18.42 -7.29
C LEU A 76 -3.48 18.88 -7.91
N SER A 77 -3.19 18.47 -9.14
CA SER A 77 -1.98 18.83 -9.89
C SER A 77 -2.32 19.03 -11.36
N GLU A 78 -1.55 19.85 -12.08
CA GLU A 78 -1.62 19.97 -13.54
C GLU A 78 -1.14 18.70 -14.24
N ASN A 79 -0.24 17.95 -13.58
CA ASN A 79 0.16 16.62 -14.02
C ASN A 79 -0.82 15.59 -13.46
N GLU A 80 -1.70 15.07 -14.31
CA GLU A 80 -2.76 14.12 -13.94
C GLU A 80 -2.35 12.65 -14.18
N SER A 81 -1.16 12.25 -13.70
CA SER A 81 -0.68 10.87 -13.87
C SER A 81 -1.47 9.85 -13.03
N ALA A 82 -2.11 10.30 -11.96
CA ALA A 82 -2.99 9.53 -11.10
C ALA A 82 -4.45 9.97 -11.28
N LYS A 83 -5.32 9.00 -11.54
CA LYS A 83 -6.77 9.19 -11.75
C LYS A 83 -7.53 8.11 -11.00
N PHE A 84 -8.37 8.50 -10.06
CA PHE A 84 -9.16 7.56 -9.27
C PHE A 84 -10.50 8.16 -8.84
N SER A 85 -11.42 7.28 -8.48
CA SER A 85 -12.74 7.66 -7.96
C SER A 85 -12.86 7.25 -6.50
N LEU A 86 -13.51 8.09 -5.71
CA LEU A 86 -13.89 7.84 -4.33
C LEU A 86 -15.40 7.66 -4.28
N LYS A 87 -15.84 6.56 -3.66
CA LYS A 87 -17.25 6.18 -3.49
C LYS A 87 -17.51 5.85 -2.04
N THR A 88 -18.77 5.89 -1.63
CA THR A 88 -19.16 5.48 -0.28
C THR A 88 -20.36 4.56 -0.28
N ASP A 89 -20.35 3.59 0.63
CA ASP A 89 -21.48 2.69 0.87
C ASP A 89 -22.50 3.26 1.86
N LYS A 90 -22.22 4.41 2.48
CA LYS A 90 -23.15 5.12 3.37
C LYS A 90 -22.86 6.61 3.39
N THR A 91 -23.85 7.40 3.74
CA THR A 91 -23.64 8.84 3.84
C THR A 91 -22.66 9.19 4.96
N VAL A 92 -21.61 9.93 4.62
CA VAL A 92 -20.65 10.53 5.56
C VAL A 92 -20.72 12.05 5.47
N THR A 93 -20.30 12.77 6.52
CA THR A 93 -20.37 14.24 6.56
C THR A 93 -18.98 14.87 6.62
N ASP A 94 -18.89 16.17 6.30
CA ASP A 94 -17.63 16.94 6.33
C ASP A 94 -16.51 16.24 5.52
N PHE A 95 -16.87 15.71 4.34
CA PHE A 95 -15.95 14.98 3.48
C PHE A 95 -14.97 15.93 2.81
N LYS A 96 -13.69 15.59 2.82
CA LYS A 96 -12.61 16.42 2.31
C LYS A 96 -11.61 15.59 1.52
N VAL A 97 -11.06 16.20 0.47
CA VAL A 97 -9.83 15.73 -0.18
C VAL A 97 -8.70 16.64 0.26
N LEU A 98 -7.59 16.04 0.65
CA LEU A 98 -6.45 16.69 1.28
C LEU A 98 -5.20 16.53 0.41
N ALA A 99 -4.39 17.58 0.33
CA ALA A 99 -2.98 17.44 -0.01
C ALA A 99 -2.20 17.16 1.27
N LEU A 100 -1.32 16.15 1.23
CA LEU A 100 -0.51 15.75 2.36
C LEU A 100 0.95 16.14 2.10
N GLN A 101 1.58 16.75 3.11
CA GLN A 101 3.00 17.04 3.11
C GLN A 101 3.66 16.33 4.28
N PHE A 102 4.60 15.44 3.99
CA PHE A 102 5.36 14.72 5.01
C PHE A 102 6.08 15.68 5.95
N VAL A 103 6.01 15.40 7.24
CA VAL A 103 6.69 16.16 8.30
C VAL A 103 7.80 15.31 8.90
N GLU A 104 7.42 14.19 9.52
CA GLU A 104 8.33 13.29 10.21
C GLU A 104 7.71 11.89 10.32
N ALA A 105 8.55 10.90 10.59
CA ALA A 105 8.13 9.56 10.99
C ALA A 105 8.76 9.26 12.35
N ASP A 106 7.97 8.71 13.27
CA ASP A 106 8.48 8.31 14.58
C ASP A 106 9.24 6.97 14.51
N GLU A 107 9.86 6.60 15.63
CA GLU A 107 10.63 5.35 15.75
C GLU A 107 9.78 4.08 15.54
N ASN A 108 8.45 4.19 15.60
CA ASN A 108 7.50 3.10 15.38
C ASN A 108 6.97 3.07 13.94
N GLY A 109 7.47 3.96 13.07
CA GLY A 109 7.02 4.07 11.68
C GLY A 109 5.71 4.83 11.51
N LYS A 110 5.21 5.51 12.55
CA LYS A 110 4.03 6.36 12.43
C LYS A 110 4.40 7.66 11.75
N VAL A 111 3.77 7.92 10.61
CA VAL A 111 4.06 9.09 9.79
C VAL A 111 3.12 10.23 10.14
N LYS A 112 3.69 11.43 10.27
CA LYS A 112 2.97 12.68 10.45
C LYS A 112 2.97 13.50 9.17
N PHE A 113 1.80 14.04 8.82
CA PHE A 113 1.60 14.88 7.66
C PHE A 113 1.01 16.23 8.06
N ASN A 114 1.47 17.30 7.42
CA ASN A 114 0.67 18.51 7.30
C ASN A 114 -0.44 18.26 6.27
N GLN A 115 -1.63 18.76 6.57
CA GLN A 115 -2.83 18.55 5.75
C GLN A 115 -3.34 19.88 5.22
N GLU A 116 -3.46 20.00 3.90
CA GLU A 116 -4.11 21.14 3.24
C GLU A 116 -5.44 20.69 2.63
N GLU A 117 -6.54 21.35 2.97
CA GLU A 117 -7.84 21.10 2.36
C GLU A 117 -7.85 21.59 0.91
N ARG A 118 -8.11 20.68 -0.03
CA ARG A 118 -8.15 20.99 -1.47
C ARG A 118 -9.57 20.97 -2.02
N PHE A 119 -10.46 20.22 -1.38
CA PHE A 119 -11.86 20.11 -1.74
C PHE A 119 -12.69 19.70 -0.52
N LYS A 120 -13.96 20.11 -0.51
CA LYS A 120 -14.88 19.82 0.58
C LYS A 120 -16.32 19.62 0.09
N LEU A 121 -16.99 18.65 0.70
CA LEU A 121 -18.44 18.43 0.64
C LEU A 121 -19.00 18.37 2.07
N GLU A 122 -20.17 18.97 2.27
CA GLU A 122 -20.88 18.86 3.55
C GLU A 122 -21.35 17.42 3.82
N SER A 123 -21.67 16.68 2.76
CA SER A 123 -22.09 15.29 2.81
C SER A 123 -21.66 14.57 1.52
N LEU A 124 -21.20 13.33 1.66
CA LEU A 124 -20.95 12.40 0.55
C LEU A 124 -21.84 11.17 0.75
N SER A 125 -22.71 10.89 -0.22
CA SER A 125 -23.70 9.81 -0.23
C SER A 125 -23.38 8.77 -1.31
N LYS A 126 -24.17 7.68 -1.37
CA LYS A 126 -23.98 6.61 -2.37
C LYS A 126 -24.26 7.06 -3.80
N GLU A 127 -24.95 8.18 -3.97
CA GLU A 127 -25.31 8.74 -5.27
C GLU A 127 -24.23 9.69 -5.80
N ASP A 128 -23.22 9.97 -4.97
CA ASP A 128 -22.12 10.89 -5.25
C ASP A 128 -20.85 10.11 -5.61
N ILE A 129 -20.10 10.62 -6.59
CA ILE A 129 -18.74 10.18 -6.89
C ILE A 129 -17.81 11.38 -6.86
N VAL A 130 -16.66 11.22 -6.21
CA VAL A 130 -15.57 12.21 -6.26
C VAL A 130 -14.46 11.66 -7.15
N ASN A 131 -14.25 12.29 -8.30
CA ASN A 131 -13.22 11.98 -9.26
C ASN A 131 -12.00 12.85 -8.98
N VAL A 132 -10.87 12.22 -8.64
CA VAL A 132 -9.63 12.92 -8.30
C VAL A 132 -8.62 12.73 -9.41
N ARG A 133 -8.05 13.86 -9.86
CA ARG A 133 -6.96 13.95 -10.84
C ARG A 133 -5.77 14.61 -10.18
N GLY A 134 -4.62 13.97 -10.24
CA GLY A 134 -3.42 14.53 -9.67
C GLY A 134 -2.23 13.63 -9.91
N GLU A 135 -1.32 13.65 -8.96
CA GLU A 135 -0.04 12.99 -9.09
C GLU A 135 0.25 12.22 -7.82
N MET A 136 0.57 10.93 -7.95
CA MET A 136 1.07 10.10 -6.85
C MET A 136 2.52 9.78 -7.16
N PHE A 137 3.42 10.06 -6.21
CA PHE A 137 4.86 9.92 -6.42
C PHE A 137 5.55 9.16 -5.32
N GLY A 138 6.34 8.17 -5.74
CA GLY A 138 7.15 7.39 -4.82
C GLY A 138 6.27 6.67 -3.80
N THR A 139 6.81 6.49 -2.60
CA THR A 139 6.17 5.70 -1.54
C THR A 139 5.60 6.54 -0.40
N ILE A 140 5.83 7.87 -0.41
CA ILE A 140 5.32 8.78 0.63
C ILE A 140 3.98 9.34 0.14
N PRO A 141 2.86 9.06 0.83
CA PRO A 141 1.56 9.54 0.41
C PRO A 141 1.47 11.06 0.41
N ASN A 142 0.94 11.62 -0.68
CA ASN A 142 0.76 13.06 -0.86
C ASN A 142 -0.72 13.46 -1.08
N ILE A 143 -1.63 12.49 -1.09
CA ILE A 143 -3.07 12.70 -1.20
C ILE A 143 -3.76 11.97 -0.05
N GLY A 144 -4.73 12.62 0.57
CA GLY A 144 -5.53 12.05 1.63
C GLY A 144 -6.99 12.42 1.54
N ILE A 145 -7.78 11.85 2.44
CA ILE A 145 -9.18 12.19 2.67
C ILE A 145 -9.44 12.33 4.16
N SER A 146 -10.42 13.14 4.52
CA SER A 146 -11.03 13.08 5.85
C SER A 146 -12.54 13.19 5.75
N TYR A 147 -13.23 12.59 6.72
CA TYR A 147 -14.68 12.65 6.81
C TYR A 147 -15.15 12.30 8.22
N LYS A 148 -16.38 12.68 8.54
CA LYS A 148 -17.05 12.28 9.76
C LYS A 148 -18.00 11.12 9.52
N ASP A 149 -17.79 10.08 10.32
CA ASP A 149 -18.69 8.97 10.49
C ASP A 149 -19.50 9.19 11.78
N GLY A 150 -20.68 9.79 11.65
CA GLY A 150 -21.39 10.33 12.81
C GLY A 150 -20.60 11.48 13.44
N ASN A 151 -20.09 11.28 14.66
CA ASN A 151 -19.28 12.26 15.38
C ASN A 151 -17.77 11.96 15.33
N GLU A 152 -17.39 10.81 14.78
CA GLU A 152 -16.00 10.37 14.70
C GLU A 152 -15.36 10.92 13.42
N LEU A 153 -14.26 11.66 13.57
CA LEU A 153 -13.49 12.17 12.45
C LEU A 153 -12.43 11.13 12.07
N LYS A 154 -12.46 10.69 10.82
CA LYS A 154 -11.53 9.71 10.26
C LYS A 154 -10.68 10.38 9.20
N THR A 155 -9.38 10.09 9.20
CA THR A 155 -8.41 10.69 8.28
C THR A 155 -7.54 9.59 7.69
N PHE A 156 -7.41 9.58 6.37
CA PHE A 156 -6.68 8.55 5.65
C PHE A 156 -5.74 9.17 4.62
N ALA A 157 -4.58 8.56 4.45
CA ALA A 157 -3.75 8.69 3.26
C ALA A 157 -4.22 7.71 2.19
N ILE A 158 -4.15 8.11 0.92
CA ILE A 158 -4.37 7.21 -0.22
C ILE A 158 -3.01 6.67 -0.64
N THR A 159 -2.90 5.34 -0.66
CA THR A 159 -1.65 4.63 -0.96
C THR A 159 -1.87 3.60 -2.04
N GLU A 160 -0.84 3.33 -2.85
CA GLU A 160 -0.85 2.18 -3.74
C GLU A 160 -0.30 0.95 -3.01
N SER A 161 -1.04 -0.15 -3.08
CA SER A 161 -0.67 -1.44 -2.52
C SER A 161 0.59 -1.95 -3.20
N GLY A 162 1.63 -2.24 -2.41
CA GLY A 162 2.85 -2.87 -2.91
C GLY A 162 2.64 -4.30 -3.41
N LYS A 163 1.50 -4.92 -3.12
CA LYS A 163 1.19 -6.31 -3.46
C LYS A 163 0.61 -6.46 -4.86
N ASP A 164 -0.39 -5.64 -5.21
CA ASP A 164 -1.15 -5.76 -6.45
C ASP A 164 -1.39 -4.43 -7.18
N GLY A 165 -0.87 -3.31 -6.66
CA GLY A 165 -1.03 -1.99 -7.26
C GLY A 165 -2.43 -1.38 -7.07
N SER A 166 -3.31 -1.99 -6.27
CA SER A 166 -4.61 -1.41 -5.95
C SER A 166 -4.46 -0.17 -5.04
N LEU A 167 -5.47 0.71 -5.03
CA LEU A 167 -5.48 1.82 -4.08
C LEU A 167 -6.08 1.37 -2.75
N GLU A 168 -5.45 1.83 -1.68
CA GLU A 168 -5.83 1.52 -0.31
C GLU A 168 -5.92 2.80 0.53
N LEU A 169 -6.67 2.72 1.62
CA LEU A 169 -6.78 3.78 2.61
C LEU A 169 -5.99 3.38 3.86
N MET A 170 -4.93 4.14 4.14
CA MET A 170 -4.11 3.99 5.34
C MET A 170 -4.52 5.05 6.36
N GLU A 171 -4.91 4.64 7.56
CA GLU A 171 -5.27 5.58 8.62
C GLU A 171 -4.07 6.42 9.05
N ILE A 172 -4.26 7.74 9.18
CA ILE A 172 -3.21 8.67 9.60
C ILE A 172 -3.69 9.55 10.75
N ASP A 173 -2.73 9.99 11.55
CA ASP A 173 -2.97 10.99 12.58
C ASP A 173 -3.28 12.36 11.99
N GLN A 174 -3.93 13.17 12.82
CA GLN A 174 -4.19 14.59 12.56
C GLN A 174 -3.02 15.47 12.92
#